data_AF-A0A9E4RI25-F1
#
_entry.id   AF-A0A9E4RI25-F1
#
_cell.length_a   1.000
_cell.length_b   1.000
_cell.length_c   1.000
_cell.angle_alpha   90.00
_cell.angle_beta   90.00
_cell.angle_gamma   90.00
#
_symmetry.space_group_name_H-M   'P 1'
#
loop_
_entity.id
_entity.type
_entity.pdbx_description
1 polymer ?
#
loop_
_entity_poly.entity_id
_entity_poly.type
_entity_poly.pdbx_seq_one_letter_code
_entity_poly.pdbx_strand_id
1 'polypeptide(L)'
;PQQLGADVVLQTNQDLPRAAESLVELKLDAVVFAHTSGSMLGGPAYERELVSMLEHAVGCPAVTTASAVVAALRASGTTRLALLAPYPEPMTLAEKDFLEEVVTGGSLF
;
A
#
# COMPACT_ATOMS: atom_id res chain seq x y z
N PRO A 1 -5.30 -26.45 -4.94
CA PRO A 1 -6.12 -25.22 -4.94
C PRO A 1 -5.28 -24.09 -5.54
N GLN A 2 -5.87 -23.22 -6.37
CA GLN A 2 -5.15 -22.09 -6.95
C GLN A 2 -4.83 -21.10 -5.81
N GLN A 3 -3.54 -20.91 -5.51
CA GLN A 3 -3.13 -19.90 -4.52
C GLN A 3 -3.38 -18.51 -5.10
N LEU A 4 -3.89 -17.58 -4.27
CA LEU A 4 -3.91 -16.17 -4.62
C LEU A 4 -2.46 -15.71 -4.85
N GLY A 5 -2.17 -15.21 -6.04
CA GLY A 5 -0.86 -14.64 -6.39
C GLY A 5 -0.85 -13.12 -6.22
N ALA A 6 0.35 -12.55 -6.10
CA ALA A 6 0.53 -11.10 -6.02
C ALA A 6 0.00 -10.37 -7.27
N ASP A 7 0.10 -11.03 -8.43
CA ASP A 7 -0.44 -10.56 -9.71
C ASP A 7 -1.96 -10.39 -9.66
N VAL A 8 -2.69 -11.34 -9.06
CA VAL A 8 -4.15 -11.27 -8.91
C VAL A 8 -4.53 -10.09 -8.02
N VAL A 9 -3.79 -9.87 -6.92
CA VAL A 9 -4.03 -8.74 -6.01
C VAL A 9 -3.76 -7.41 -6.72
N LEU A 10 -2.69 -7.31 -7.51
CA LEU A 10 -2.38 -6.08 -8.25
C LEU A 10 -3.36 -5.84 -9.41
N GLN A 11 -3.93 -6.89 -10.01
CA GLN A 11 -4.97 -6.76 -11.02
C GLN A 11 -6.24 -6.12 -10.47
N THR A 12 -6.62 -6.36 -9.21
CA THR A 12 -7.82 -5.71 -8.63
C THR A 12 -7.68 -4.19 -8.52
N ASN A 13 -6.44 -3.68 -8.50
CA ASN A 13 -6.16 -2.26 -8.46
C ASN A 13 -6.31 -1.55 -9.81
N GLN A 14 -6.48 -2.28 -10.92
CA GLN A 14 -6.63 -1.69 -12.26
C GLN A 14 -7.88 -0.81 -12.38
N ASP A 15 -8.91 -1.09 -11.57
CA ASP A 15 -10.16 -0.31 -11.53
C ASP A 15 -10.06 0.96 -10.67
N LEU A 16 -8.96 1.18 -9.96
CA LEU A 16 -8.84 2.29 -9.01
C LEU A 16 -9.01 3.68 -9.64
N PRO A 17 -8.46 3.98 -10.83
CA PRO A 17 -8.71 5.28 -11.48
C PRO A 17 -10.21 5.55 -11.66
N ARG A 18 -10.94 4.57 -12.18
CA ARG A 18 -12.40 4.65 -12.38
C ARG A 18 -13.15 4.79 -11.04
N ALA A 19 -12.73 4.06 -10.01
CA ALA A 19 -13.33 4.15 -8.69
C ALA A 19 -13.07 5.52 -8.05
N ALA A 20 -11.86 6.06 -8.19
CA ALA A 20 -11.46 7.37 -7.69
C ALA A 20 -12.25 8.49 -8.39
N GLU A 21 -12.39 8.44 -9.71
CA GLU A 21 -13.20 9.40 -10.49
C GLU A 21 -14.66 9.47 -9.99
N SER A 22 -15.22 8.35 -9.54
CA SER A 22 -16.60 8.33 -9.00
C SER A 22 -16.77 9.12 -7.68
N LEU A 23 -15.67 9.49 -7.02
CA LEU A 23 -15.67 10.24 -5.76
C LEU A 23 -15.52 11.76 -5.93
N VAL A 24 -15.18 12.24 -7.14
CA VAL A 24 -14.83 13.66 -7.38
C VAL A 24 -15.94 14.62 -6.96
N GLU A 25 -17.19 14.30 -7.28
CA GLU A 25 -18.35 15.16 -6.96
C GLU A 25 -18.65 15.25 -5.46
N LEU A 26 -18.10 14.34 -4.64
CA LEU A 26 -18.32 14.30 -3.20
C LEU A 26 -17.55 15.40 -2.45
N LYS A 27 -16.54 16.03 -3.08
CA LYS A 27 -15.70 17.09 -2.50
C LYS A 27 -15.11 16.68 -1.14
N LEU A 28 -14.44 15.53 -1.14
CA LEU A 28 -13.82 14.96 0.06
C LEU A 28 -12.60 15.79 0.49
N ASP A 29 -12.33 15.82 1.80
CA ASP A 29 -11.10 16.42 2.34
C ASP A 29 -9.89 15.48 2.18
N ALA A 30 -10.12 14.17 2.09
CA ALA A 30 -9.10 13.16 1.86
C ALA A 30 -9.72 11.83 1.37
N VAL A 31 -8.92 10.98 0.74
CA VAL A 31 -9.29 9.60 0.40
C VAL A 31 -8.32 8.57 0.95
N VAL A 32 -8.84 7.39 1.26
CA VAL A 32 -8.04 6.27 1.77
C VAL A 32 -8.22 5.04 0.90
N PHE A 33 -7.12 4.55 0.34
CA PHE A 33 -7.07 3.22 -0.26
C PHE A 33 -6.78 2.17 0.83
N ALA A 34 -7.87 1.60 1.36
CA ALA A 34 -7.86 0.71 2.52
C ALA A 34 -7.59 -0.76 2.16
N HIS A 35 -6.50 -1.05 1.46
CA HIS A 35 -6.11 -2.40 1.07
C HIS A 35 -4.61 -2.61 1.30
N THR A 36 -4.26 -3.43 2.30
CA THR A 36 -2.87 -3.64 2.75
C THR A 36 -2.00 -4.23 1.66
N SER A 37 -2.29 -5.46 1.22
CA SER A 37 -1.50 -6.15 0.21
C SER A 37 -1.50 -5.40 -1.12
N GLY A 38 -2.64 -4.88 -1.55
CA GLY A 38 -2.72 -4.06 -2.76
C GLY A 38 -1.95 -2.75 -2.70
N SER A 39 -1.56 -2.25 -1.54
CA SER A 39 -0.70 -1.05 -1.43
C SER A 39 0.78 -1.37 -1.18
N MET A 40 1.13 -2.62 -0.82
CA MET A 40 2.51 -3.02 -0.51
C MET A 40 3.16 -3.88 -1.60
N LEU A 41 2.42 -4.78 -2.25
CA LEU A 41 2.99 -5.83 -3.13
C LEU A 41 3.72 -5.31 -4.37
N GLY A 42 3.37 -4.11 -4.86
CA GLY A 42 4.08 -3.48 -5.97
C GLY A 42 5.39 -2.79 -5.57
N GLY A 43 5.73 -2.81 -4.27
CA GLY A 43 6.90 -2.13 -3.72
C GLY A 43 6.70 -0.62 -3.52
N PRO A 44 7.69 0.08 -2.94
CA PRO A 44 7.56 1.48 -2.56
C PRO A 44 7.38 2.45 -3.73
N ALA A 45 7.95 2.14 -4.90
CA ALA A 45 7.76 2.97 -6.10
C ALA A 45 6.30 2.93 -6.58
N TYR A 46 5.73 1.74 -6.68
CA TYR A 46 4.32 1.54 -7.01
C TYR A 46 3.39 2.22 -6.02
N GLU A 47 3.67 2.13 -4.71
CA GLU A 47 2.83 2.77 -3.68
C GLU A 47 2.79 4.30 -3.85
N ARG A 48 3.94 4.93 -4.17
CA ARG A 48 4.00 6.37 -4.47
C ARG A 48 3.21 6.72 -5.73
N GLU A 49 3.31 5.91 -6.79
CA GLU A 49 2.53 6.08 -8.01
C GLU A 49 1.03 5.94 -7.74
N LEU A 50 0.65 4.99 -6.87
CA LEU A 50 -0.73 4.75 -6.47
C LEU A 50 -1.32 5.95 -5.71
N VAL A 51 -0.59 6.50 -4.74
CA VAL A 51 -0.97 7.74 -4.03
C VAL A 51 -1.12 8.88 -5.03
N SER A 52 -0.12 9.12 -5.87
CA SER A 52 -0.14 10.20 -6.84
C SER A 52 -1.32 10.09 -7.82
N MET A 53 -1.67 8.88 -8.24
CA MET A 53 -2.82 8.62 -9.11
C MET A 53 -4.12 8.96 -8.40
N LEU A 54 -4.29 8.50 -7.15
CA LEU A 54 -5.49 8.79 -6.36
C LEU A 54 -5.65 10.31 -6.17
N GLU A 55 -4.60 11.00 -5.73
CA GLU A 55 -4.61 12.46 -5.52
C GLU A 55 -4.99 13.22 -6.80
N HIS A 56 -4.44 12.82 -7.96
CA HIS A 56 -4.80 13.41 -9.24
C HIS A 56 -6.26 13.16 -9.61
N ALA A 57 -6.74 11.94 -9.41
CA ALA A 57 -8.10 11.56 -9.78
C ALA A 57 -9.16 12.24 -8.91
N VAL A 58 -8.92 12.36 -7.59
CA VAL A 58 -9.91 12.92 -6.65
C VAL A 58 -9.75 14.40 -6.34
N GLY A 59 -8.57 14.99 -6.61
CA GLY A 59 -8.29 16.40 -6.34
C GLY A 59 -8.11 16.76 -4.86
N CYS A 60 -7.88 15.77 -3.99
CA CYS A 60 -7.58 15.95 -2.58
C CYS A 60 -6.50 14.95 -2.12
N PRO A 61 -5.88 15.14 -0.93
CA PRO A 61 -4.86 14.23 -0.42
C PRO A 61 -5.32 12.78 -0.34
N ALA A 62 -4.40 11.85 -0.67
CA ALA A 62 -4.67 10.42 -0.60
C ALA A 62 -3.70 9.73 0.37
N VAL A 63 -4.21 8.71 1.05
CA VAL A 63 -3.43 7.83 1.93
C VAL A 63 -3.72 6.38 1.56
N THR A 64 -2.73 5.51 1.67
CA THR A 64 -2.89 4.06 1.54
C THR A 64 -2.72 3.42 2.90
N THR A 65 -3.19 2.18 3.07
CA THR A 65 -2.84 1.41 4.28
C THR A 65 -1.32 1.33 4.47
N ALA A 66 -0.56 1.15 3.39
CA ALA A 66 0.90 1.11 3.43
C ALA A 66 1.52 2.39 4.00
N SER A 67 1.22 3.56 3.44
CA SER A 67 1.75 4.84 3.94
C SER A 67 1.33 5.13 5.38
N ALA A 68 0.10 4.78 5.77
CA ALA A 68 -0.38 4.91 7.15
C ALA A 68 0.41 4.03 8.14
N VAL A 69 0.65 2.76 7.80
CA VAL A 69 1.44 1.83 8.62
C VAL A 69 2.88 2.32 8.76
N VAL A 70 3.49 2.75 7.66
CA VAL A 70 4.87 3.26 7.67
C VAL A 70 4.99 4.52 8.54
N ALA A 71 4.05 5.45 8.42
CA ALA A 71 4.01 6.65 9.24
C ALA A 71 3.90 6.30 10.74
N ALA A 72 3.01 5.36 11.09
CA ALA A 72 2.83 4.91 12.46
C ALA A 72 4.08 4.23 13.03
N LEU A 73 4.71 3.33 12.28
CA LEU A 73 5.93 2.61 12.71
C LEU A 73 7.12 3.56 12.89
N ARG A 74 7.27 4.56 12.03
CA ARG A 74 8.30 5.58 12.16
C ARG A 74 8.04 6.48 13.36
N ALA A 75 6.80 6.90 13.58
CA ALA A 75 6.41 7.73 14.72
C ALA A 75 6.61 7.01 16.06
N SER A 76 6.48 5.67 16.10
CA SER A 76 6.76 4.88 17.30
C SER A 76 8.24 4.57 17.51
N GLY A 77 9.13 4.95 16.58
CA GLY A 77 10.56 4.61 16.66
C GLY A 77 10.84 3.12 16.53
N THR A 78 9.98 2.37 15.83
CA THR A 78 10.14 0.91 15.68
C THR A 78 11.38 0.59 14.85
N THR A 79 12.30 -0.19 15.43
CA THR A 79 13.51 -0.68 14.76
C THR A 79 13.49 -2.18 14.48
N ARG A 80 12.55 -2.91 15.10
CA ARG A 80 12.38 -4.35 14.96
C ARG A 80 10.90 -4.67 14.82
N LEU A 81 10.54 -5.34 13.73
CA LEU A 81 9.16 -5.65 13.38
C LEU A 81 8.98 -7.17 13.27
N ALA A 82 7.87 -7.69 13.79
CA ALA A 82 7.39 -9.03 13.48
C ALA A 82 6.17 -8.89 12.57
N LEU A 83 6.20 -9.55 11.41
CA LEU A 83 5.08 -9.57 10.46
C LEU A 83 4.31 -10.88 10.60
N LEU A 84 3.01 -10.78 10.89
CA LEU A 84 2.07 -11.89 10.84
C LEU A 84 0.97 -11.52 9.86
N ALA A 85 0.83 -12.32 8.80
CA ALA A 85 -0.18 -12.11 7.77
C ALA A 85 -0.93 -13.41 7.48
N PRO A 86 -2.22 -13.34 7.08
CA PRO A 86 -3.00 -14.51 6.71
C PRO A 86 -2.71 -15.00 5.26
N TYR A 87 -1.67 -14.46 4.63
CA TYR A 87 -1.36 -14.69 3.22
C TYR A 87 -0.35 -15.83 3.02
N PRO A 88 -0.32 -16.45 1.82
CA PRO A 88 0.76 -17.37 1.44
C PRO A 88 2.13 -16.72 1.60
N GLU A 89 3.14 -17.54 1.91
CA GLU A 89 4.51 -17.08 2.18
C GLU A 89 5.07 -16.09 1.14
N PRO A 90 4.91 -16.29 -0.18
CA PRO A 90 5.44 -15.32 -1.16
C PRO A 90 4.87 -13.90 -1.02
N MET A 91 3.59 -13.78 -0.67
CA MET A 91 2.95 -12.47 -0.45
C MET A 91 3.43 -11.84 0.85
N THR A 92 3.53 -12.64 1.91
CA THR A 92 4.04 -12.19 3.20
C THR A 92 5.50 -11.72 3.09
N LEU A 93 6.32 -12.38 2.28
CA LEU A 93 7.70 -11.96 2.01
C LEU A 93 7.74 -10.63 1.24
N ALA A 94 6.87 -10.43 0.24
CA ALA A 94 6.79 -9.15 -0.46
C ALA A 94 6.35 -7.99 0.47
N GLU A 95 5.41 -8.22 1.39
CA GLU A 95 5.05 -7.23 2.42
C GLU A 95 6.20 -6.93 3.39
N LYS A 96 6.94 -7.97 3.79
CA LYS A 96 8.17 -7.81 4.59
C LYS A 96 9.19 -6.94 3.86
N ASP A 97 9.46 -7.24 2.59
CA ASP A 97 10.48 -6.53 1.80
C ASP A 97 10.09 -5.06 1.61
N PHE A 98 8.80 -4.77 1.35
CA PHE A 98 8.28 -3.41 1.34
C PHE A 98 8.56 -2.69 2.67
N LEU A 99 8.21 -3.30 3.80
CA LEU A 99 8.35 -2.70 5.13
C LEU A 99 9.82 -2.50 5.53
N GLU A 100 10.71 -3.44 5.19
CA GLU A 100 12.15 -3.28 5.41
C GLU A 100 12.72 -2.12 4.60
N GLU A 101 12.36 -2.00 3.31
CA GLU A 101 12.87 -0.90 2.48
C GLU A 101 12.47 0.47 3.05
N VAL A 102 11.22 0.63 3.50
CA VAL A 102 10.68 1.94 3.89
C VAL A 102 10.79 2.24 5.38
N VAL A 103 10.79 1.27 6.28
CA VAL A 103 10.82 1.53 7.74
C VAL A 103 12.24 1.50 8.27
N THR A 104 13.07 0.53 7.87
CA THR A 104 14.39 0.33 8.47
C THR A 104 15.53 1.02 7.71
N GLY A 105 15.24 1.64 6.55
CA GLY A 105 16.19 2.49 5.85
C GLY A 105 17.30 1.73 5.14
N GLY A 106 16.98 0.58 4.54
CA GLY A 106 17.86 -0.09 3.57
C GLY A 106 19.29 -0.36 4.08
N SER A 107 19.44 -1.00 5.24
CA SER A 107 20.67 -1.74 5.57
C SER A 107 20.44 -2.62 6.78
N LEU A 108 20.00 -3.86 6.54
CA LEU A 108 20.26 -4.99 7.44
C LEU A 108 20.49 -6.24 6.57
N PHE A 109 21.70 -6.29 6.02
CA PHE A 109 22.64 -7.41 5.79
C PHE A 109 23.62 -7.00 4.69
#